data_AF-A0A926HB81-F1
#
_entry.id   AF-A0A926HB81-F1
#
_cell.length_a   1.000
_cell.length_b   1.000
_cell.length_c   1.000
_cell.angle_alpha   90.00
_cell.angle_beta   90.00
_cell.angle_gamma   90.00
#
_symmetry.space_group_name_H-M   'P 1'
#
loop_
_entity.id
_entity.type
_entity.pdbx_description
1 polymer ?
#
loop_
_entity_poly.entity_id
_entity_poly.type
_entity_poly.pdbx_seq_one_letter_code
_entity_poly.pdbx_strand_id
1 'polypeptide(L)'
;MPSLKERVTSYLQSLIPVQRRTIYNDRYTPRFVAAAMDVDRVQSIVEGAEDGDTRELFSLYREIVLTDAHLQNEFGKRKLAVLGDALSIQPRDKKQAEDKKAAEAIDAMIEGYEGWEDACIHLLDSTLLPVAVIEEGVPAEHGGRAAL
;
A
#
# COMPACT_ATOMS: atom_id res chain seq x y z
N MET A 1 -28.31 11.28 37.06
CA MET A 1 -28.60 11.89 35.74
C MET A 1 -27.32 12.55 35.26
N PRO A 2 -26.84 12.29 34.04
CA PRO A 2 -25.61 12.91 33.54
C PRO A 2 -25.75 14.42 33.47
N SER A 3 -24.67 15.14 33.76
CA SER A 3 -24.69 16.60 33.79
C SER A 3 -24.84 17.19 32.38
N LEU A 4 -25.37 18.41 32.27
CA LEU A 4 -25.54 19.09 30.98
C LEU A 4 -24.20 19.17 30.21
N LYS A 5 -23.08 19.34 30.93
CA LYS A 5 -21.74 19.40 30.33
C LYS A 5 -21.37 18.07 29.67
N GLU A 6 -21.61 16.94 30.33
CA GLU A 6 -21.30 15.60 29.78
C GLU A 6 -22.10 15.30 28.51
N ARG A 7 -23.37 15.73 28.48
CA ARG A 7 -24.23 15.57 27.30
C ARG A 7 -23.75 16.41 26.12
N VAL A 8 -23.33 17.65 26.37
CA VAL A 8 -22.78 18.54 25.33
C VAL A 8 -21.45 18.00 24.82
N THR A 9 -20.55 17.56 25.70
CA THR A 9 -19.27 17.00 25.29
C THR A 9 -19.43 15.71 24.46
N SER A 10 -20.31 14.79 24.88
CA SER A 10 -20.59 13.56 24.12
C SER A 10 -21.20 13.85 22.75
N TYR A 11 -22.10 14.83 22.66
CA TYR A 11 -22.68 15.26 21.39
C TYR A 11 -21.61 15.87 20.47
N LEU A 12 -20.75 16.74 20.98
CA LEU A 12 -19.66 17.33 20.21
C LEU A 12 -18.63 16.27 19.76
N GLN A 13 -18.31 15.29 20.61
CA GLN A 13 -17.45 14.16 20.25
C GLN A 13 -18.06 13.29 19.14
N SER A 14 -19.39 13.10 19.13
CA SER A 14 -20.07 12.37 18.06
C SER A 14 -20.05 13.09 16.69
N LEU A 15 -19.85 14.41 16.70
CA LEU A 15 -19.78 15.23 15.48
C LEU A 15 -18.36 15.34 14.92
N ILE A 16 -17.33 15.05 15.74
CA ILE A 16 -15.94 15.06 15.29
C ILE A 16 -15.68 13.74 14.56
N PRO A 17 -15.32 13.75 13.27
CA PRO A 17 -14.98 12.54 12.57
C PRO A 17 -13.67 11.97 13.13
N VAL A 18 -13.79 10.95 13.99
CA VAL A 18 -12.64 10.27 14.61
C VAL A 18 -11.99 9.27 13.64
N GLN A 19 -12.74 8.80 12.65
CA GLN A 19 -12.27 7.83 11.67
C GLN A 19 -12.01 8.51 10.33
N ARG A 20 -10.76 8.41 9.84
CA ARG A 20 -10.44 8.72 8.45
C ARG A 20 -11.12 7.67 7.57
N ARG A 21 -12.11 8.10 6.77
CA ARG A 21 -12.69 7.28 5.71
C ARG A 21 -12.21 7.80 4.37
N THR A 22 -11.55 6.95 3.60
CA THR A 22 -11.25 7.23 2.20
C THR A 22 -12.57 7.20 1.42
N ILE A 23 -13.00 8.37 0.93
CA ILE A 23 -14.17 8.44 0.05
C ILE A 23 -13.72 7.98 -1.34
N TYR A 24 -13.93 6.71 -1.64
CA TYR A 24 -13.74 6.18 -2.98
C TYR A 24 -14.98 6.50 -3.83
N ASN A 25 -14.83 7.31 -4.88
CA ASN A 25 -15.90 7.61 -5.82
C ASN A 25 -15.42 7.33 -7.24
N ASP A 26 -15.99 6.30 -7.85
CA ASP A 26 -15.62 5.81 -9.17
C ASP A 26 -15.83 6.85 -10.29
N ARG A 27 -16.69 7.85 -10.06
CA ARG A 27 -16.91 8.94 -11.03
C ARG A 27 -15.71 9.88 -11.16
N TYR A 28 -14.82 9.90 -10.17
CA TYR A 28 -13.56 10.65 -10.24
C TYR A 28 -12.41 9.82 -10.82
N THR A 29 -12.64 8.54 -11.09
CA THR A 29 -11.67 7.69 -11.77
C THR A 29 -11.54 8.14 -13.23
N PRO A 30 -10.33 8.43 -13.74
CA PRO A 30 -10.18 8.79 -15.14
C PRO A 30 -10.59 7.62 -16.03
N ARG A 31 -11.34 7.92 -17.09
CA ARG A 31 -11.87 6.95 -18.05
C ARG A 31 -10.73 6.20 -18.74
N PHE A 32 -10.98 4.95 -19.13
CA PHE A 32 -10.11 4.15 -20.00
C PHE A 32 -9.76 4.91 -21.29
N VAL A 33 -8.47 5.06 -21.59
CA VAL A 33 -7.89 5.87 -22.67
C VAL A 33 -7.27 4.99 -23.77
N ALA A 34 -6.96 3.71 -23.51
CA ALA A 34 -6.14 2.89 -24.42
C ALA A 34 -6.80 2.66 -25.78
N ALA A 35 -8.13 2.58 -25.85
CA ALA A 35 -8.86 2.41 -27.11
C ALA A 35 -8.71 3.60 -28.08
N ALA A 36 -8.35 4.78 -27.59
CA ALA A 36 -8.15 6.00 -28.37
C ALA A 36 -6.71 6.53 -28.25
N MET A 37 -5.76 5.66 -27.91
CA MET A 37 -4.37 6.03 -27.69
C MET A 37 -3.64 6.23 -29.03
N ASP A 38 -3.01 7.39 -29.19
CA ASP A 38 -2.03 7.67 -30.23
C ASP A 38 -0.71 8.13 -29.60
N VAL A 39 0.32 8.31 -30.43
CA VAL A 39 1.67 8.70 -29.96
C VAL A 39 1.64 10.08 -29.29
N ASP A 40 0.90 11.02 -29.86
CA ASP A 40 0.76 12.38 -29.34
C ASP A 40 0.07 12.37 -27.96
N ARG A 41 -0.90 11.48 -27.76
CA ARG A 41 -1.58 11.31 -26.48
C ARG A 41 -0.65 10.74 -25.43
N VAL A 42 0.15 9.73 -25.76
CA VAL A 42 1.15 9.20 -24.82
C VAL A 42 2.15 10.28 -24.45
N GLN A 43 2.63 11.07 -25.41
CA GLN A 43 3.53 12.20 -25.13
C GLN A 43 2.87 13.22 -24.18
N SER A 44 1.62 13.61 -24.44
CA SER A 44 0.89 14.56 -23.58
C SER A 44 0.71 14.06 -22.14
N ILE A 45 0.53 12.74 -21.97
CA ILE A 45 0.40 12.12 -20.64
C ILE A 45 1.74 12.18 -19.89
N VAL A 46 2.84 11.96 -20.59
CA VAL A 46 4.19 12.03 -20.01
C VAL A 46 4.53 13.47 -19.64
N GLU A 47 4.32 14.43 -20.54
CA GLU A 47 4.54 15.86 -20.27
C GLU A 47 3.68 16.35 -19.08
N GLY A 48 2.41 15.94 -19.04
CA GLY A 48 1.53 16.26 -17.91
C GLY A 48 2.03 15.68 -16.58
N ALA A 49 2.62 14.47 -16.60
CA ALA A 49 3.22 13.87 -15.42
C ALA A 49 4.50 14.58 -14.98
N GLU A 50 5.32 15.08 -15.92
CA GLU A 50 6.50 15.91 -15.63
C GLU A 50 6.11 17.24 -14.97
N ASP A 51 4.99 17.83 -15.38
CA ASP A 51 4.39 19.03 -14.75
C ASP A 51 3.68 18.74 -13.41
N GLY A 52 3.64 17.48 -12.99
CA GLY A 52 3.10 17.03 -11.69
C GLY A 52 1.68 16.48 -11.72
N ASP A 53 1.00 16.44 -12.87
CA ASP A 53 -0.29 15.78 -13.03
C ASP A 53 -0.14 14.32 -13.49
N THR A 54 -0.07 13.41 -12.54
CA THR A 54 0.15 11.99 -12.81
C THR A 54 -1.13 11.19 -13.05
N ARG A 55 -2.32 11.82 -12.99
CA ARG A 55 -3.62 11.10 -13.01
C ARG A 55 -3.80 10.25 -14.26
N GLU A 56 -3.48 10.81 -15.42
CA GLU A 56 -3.62 10.09 -16.70
C GLU A 56 -2.56 9.01 -16.85
N LEU A 57 -1.35 9.23 -16.34
CA LEU A 57 -0.26 8.26 -16.34
C LEU A 57 -0.62 7.03 -15.50
N PHE A 58 -1.15 7.22 -14.28
CA PHE A 58 -1.62 6.11 -13.44
C PHE A 58 -2.81 5.37 -14.06
N SER A 59 -3.72 6.09 -14.72
CA SER A 59 -4.82 5.46 -15.46
C SER A 59 -4.33 4.62 -16.63
N LEU A 60 -3.34 5.09 -17.38
CA LEU A 60 -2.70 4.34 -18.47
C LEU A 60 -2.10 3.03 -17.95
N TYR A 61 -1.29 3.08 -16.88
CA TYR A 61 -0.69 1.86 -16.31
C TYR A 61 -1.74 0.86 -15.83
N ARG A 62 -2.78 1.35 -15.13
CA ARG A 62 -3.87 0.48 -14.66
C ARG A 62 -4.59 -0.20 -15.84
N GLU A 63 -4.82 0.51 -16.93
CA GLU A 63 -5.46 -0.06 -18.12
C GLU A 63 -4.58 -1.10 -18.82
N ILE A 64 -3.27 -0.84 -18.96
CA ILE A 64 -2.31 -1.81 -19.50
C ILE A 64 -2.38 -3.14 -18.72
N VAL A 65 -2.43 -3.07 -17.39
CA VAL A 65 -2.60 -4.27 -16.55
C VAL A 65 -3.94 -4.93 -16.81
N LEU A 66 -5.04 -4.19 -16.71
CA LEU A 66 -6.39 -4.78 -16.71
C LEU A 66 -6.79 -5.38 -18.07
N THR A 67 -6.26 -4.84 -19.18
CA THR A 67 -6.68 -5.23 -20.53
C THR A 67 -5.88 -6.40 -21.11
N ASP A 68 -4.61 -6.60 -20.70
CA ASP A 68 -3.74 -7.62 -21.30
C ASP A 68 -3.44 -8.77 -20.33
N ALA A 69 -4.09 -9.91 -20.54
CA ALA A 69 -3.90 -11.12 -19.75
C ALA A 69 -2.50 -11.75 -19.92
N HIS A 70 -1.82 -11.54 -21.06
CA HIS A 70 -0.45 -12.01 -21.25
C HIS A 70 0.51 -11.21 -20.38
N LEU A 71 0.39 -9.88 -20.37
CA LEU A 71 1.17 -9.03 -19.48
C LEU A 71 0.93 -9.38 -18.01
N GLN A 72 -0.34 -9.56 -17.59
CA GLN A 72 -0.65 -10.00 -16.23
C GLN A 72 0.08 -11.30 -15.86
N ASN A 73 0.08 -12.30 -16.76
CA ASN A 73 0.75 -13.57 -16.53
C ASN A 73 2.27 -13.42 -16.44
N GLU A 74 2.90 -12.65 -17.32
CA GLU A 74 4.34 -12.42 -17.29
C GLU A 74 4.77 -11.63 -16.05
N PHE A 75 3.98 -10.64 -15.62
CA PHE A 75 4.22 -9.94 -14.35
C PHE A 75 4.05 -10.88 -13.14
N GLY A 76 2.99 -11.70 -13.12
CA GLY A 76 2.78 -12.69 -12.07
C GLY A 76 3.96 -13.66 -11.93
N LYS A 77 4.48 -14.17 -13.05
CA LYS A 77 5.68 -15.03 -13.05
C LYS A 77 6.90 -14.32 -12.46
N ARG A 78 7.14 -13.05 -12.80
CA ARG A 78 8.26 -12.27 -12.27
C ARG A 78 8.14 -12.04 -10.77
N LYS A 79 6.93 -11.73 -10.28
CA LYS A 79 6.69 -11.59 -8.84
C LYS A 79 6.98 -12.89 -8.10
N LEU A 80 6.45 -14.02 -8.60
CA LEU A 80 6.69 -15.33 -8.01
C LEU A 80 8.16 -15.76 -8.08
N ALA A 81 8.90 -15.34 -9.12
CA ALA A 81 10.33 -15.61 -9.19
C ALA A 81 11.11 -14.89 -8.08
N VAL A 82 10.71 -13.67 -7.70
CA VAL A 82 11.35 -12.93 -6.60
C VAL A 82 10.93 -13.51 -5.24
N LEU A 83 9.65 -13.84 -5.08
CA LEU A 83 9.12 -14.37 -3.81
C LEU A 83 9.49 -15.84 -3.57
N GLY A 84 9.85 -16.58 -4.62
CA GLY A 84 10.28 -17.97 -4.53
C GLY A 84 11.67 -18.14 -3.92
N ASP A 85 12.46 -17.08 -3.82
CA ASP A 85 13.75 -17.10 -3.14
C ASP A 85 13.56 -17.16 -1.62
N ALA A 86 14.30 -18.04 -0.95
CA ALA A 86 14.24 -18.16 0.50
C ALA A 86 14.73 -16.87 1.17
N LEU A 87 13.85 -16.19 1.89
CA LEU A 87 14.19 -15.00 2.68
C LEU A 87 15.21 -15.40 3.76
N SER A 88 16.34 -14.68 3.81
CA SER A 88 17.37 -14.92 4.82
C SER A 88 17.71 -13.62 5.53
N ILE A 89 17.37 -13.54 6.81
CA ILE A 89 17.71 -12.41 7.67
C ILE A 89 19.10 -12.65 8.25
N GLN A 90 20.02 -11.71 7.98
CA GLN A 90 21.40 -11.80 8.44
C GLN A 90 21.70 -10.65 9.40
N PRO A 91 22.40 -10.91 10.51
CA PRO A 91 22.88 -9.86 11.40
C PRO A 91 23.91 -8.98 10.68
N ARG A 92 23.94 -7.68 11.00
CA ARG A 92 24.91 -6.74 10.45
C ARG A 92 26.35 -7.14 10.79
N ASP A 93 26.65 -7.43 12.06
CA ASP A 93 27.89 -8.09 12.49
C ASP A 93 27.60 -9.43 13.17
N LYS A 94 28.15 -10.52 12.60
CA LYS A 94 28.03 -11.89 13.13
C LYS A 94 28.79 -12.11 14.45
N LYS A 95 29.61 -11.17 14.90
CA LYS A 95 30.34 -11.25 16.17
C LYS A 95 29.61 -10.53 17.30
N GLN A 96 28.74 -9.58 16.98
CA GLN A 96 27.99 -8.82 17.96
C GLN A 96 26.74 -9.60 18.38
N ALA A 97 26.57 -9.82 19.69
CA ALA A 97 25.43 -10.58 20.21
C ALA A 97 24.09 -9.86 20.01
N GLU A 98 24.08 -8.53 20.09
CA GLU A 98 22.86 -7.73 19.91
C GLU A 98 22.36 -7.77 18.46
N ASP A 99 23.25 -7.75 17.47
CA ASP A 99 22.88 -7.86 16.06
C ASP A 99 22.25 -9.22 15.73
N LYS A 100 22.71 -10.29 16.40
CA LYS A 100 22.09 -11.63 16.27
C LYS A 100 20.69 -11.67 16.85
N LYS A 101 20.52 -11.13 18.07
CA LYS A 101 19.19 -11.04 18.70
C LYS A 101 18.23 -10.21 17.86
N ALA A 102 18.70 -9.11 17.26
CA ALA A 102 17.88 -8.30 16.36
C ALA A 102 17.46 -9.08 15.12
N ALA A 103 18.37 -9.83 14.49
CA ALA A 103 18.06 -10.70 13.36
C ALA A 103 17.02 -11.77 13.72
N GLU A 104 17.20 -12.47 14.85
CA GLU A 104 16.26 -13.47 15.37
C GLU A 104 14.88 -12.86 15.69
N ALA A 105 14.83 -11.64 16.23
CA ALA A 105 13.58 -10.95 16.52
C ALA A 105 12.82 -10.57 15.24
N ILE A 106 13.52 -10.07 14.20
CA ILE A 106 12.90 -9.75 12.91
C ILE A 106 12.39 -11.02 12.23
N ASP A 107 13.15 -12.12 12.31
CA ASP A 107 12.76 -13.42 11.75
C ASP A 107 11.43 -13.89 12.36
N ALA A 108 11.33 -13.84 13.69
CA ALA A 108 10.09 -14.15 14.40
C ALA A 108 8.93 -13.19 14.08
N MET A 109 9.21 -11.90 13.82
CA MET A 109 8.18 -10.93 13.43
C MET A 109 7.62 -11.26 12.04
N ILE A 110 8.48 -11.59 11.07
CA ILE A 110 8.05 -11.94 9.71
C ILE A 110 7.27 -13.25 9.72
N GLU A 111 7.75 -14.28 10.43
CA GLU A 111 7.02 -15.55 10.57
C GLU A 111 5.63 -15.38 11.21
N GLY A 112 5.50 -14.44 12.15
CA GLY A 112 4.24 -14.12 12.82
C GLY A 112 3.33 -13.16 12.05
N TYR A 113 3.78 -12.58 10.93
CA TYR A 113 3.03 -11.57 10.19
C TYR A 113 2.04 -12.22 9.22
N GLU A 114 0.74 -12.07 9.50
CA GLU A 114 -0.33 -12.52 8.61
C GLU A 114 -0.36 -11.65 7.34
N GLY A 115 -0.23 -12.28 6.17
CA GLY A 115 -0.25 -11.58 4.87
C GLY A 115 1.08 -10.97 4.45
N TRP A 116 2.22 -11.47 4.95
CA TRP A 116 3.55 -10.97 4.57
C TRP A 116 3.77 -11.12 3.06
N GLU A 117 3.42 -12.28 2.50
CA GLU A 117 3.52 -12.54 1.06
C GLU A 117 2.64 -11.60 0.25
N ASP A 118 1.39 -11.36 0.69
CA ASP A 118 0.47 -10.43 0.03
C ASP A 118 1.03 -8.99 0.04
N ALA A 119 1.63 -8.58 1.15
CA ALA A 119 2.32 -7.30 1.27
C ALA A 119 3.50 -7.22 0.29
N CYS A 120 4.33 -8.25 0.19
CA CYS A 120 5.42 -8.29 -0.78
C CYS A 120 4.90 -8.28 -2.24
N ILE A 121 3.82 -9.01 -2.54
CA ILE A 121 3.18 -9.03 -3.87
C ILE A 121 2.72 -7.62 -4.27
N HIS A 122 2.12 -6.88 -3.33
CA HIS A 122 1.68 -5.50 -3.55
C HIS A 122 2.86 -4.55 -3.70
N LEU A 123 3.91 -4.67 -2.88
CA LEU A 123 5.11 -3.84 -3.06
C LEU A 123 5.79 -4.08 -4.42
N LEU A 124 5.73 -5.31 -4.93
CA LEU A 124 6.23 -5.66 -6.25
C LEU A 124 5.38 -5.09 -7.41
N ASP A 125 4.20 -4.49 -7.16
CA ASP A 125 3.50 -3.70 -8.19
C ASP A 125 4.30 -2.47 -8.63
N SER A 126 5.26 -2.02 -7.82
CA SER A 126 6.21 -0.95 -8.19
C SER A 126 7.12 -1.30 -9.38
N THR A 127 7.12 -2.55 -9.84
CA THR A 127 7.81 -2.95 -11.08
C THR A 127 7.12 -2.41 -12.33
N LEU A 128 5.84 -2.04 -12.23
CA LEU A 128 5.06 -1.46 -13.31
C LEU A 128 4.50 -0.08 -12.93
N LEU A 129 3.97 0.05 -11.72
CA LEU A 129 3.52 1.33 -11.19
C LEU A 129 4.73 2.14 -10.72
N PRO A 130 4.73 3.48 -10.87
CA PRO A 130 5.83 4.31 -10.39
C PRO A 130 6.10 4.18 -8.88
N VAL A 131 5.08 3.80 -8.10
CA VAL A 131 5.17 3.64 -6.65
C VAL A 131 4.17 2.61 -6.15
N ALA A 132 4.57 1.84 -5.15
CA ALA A 132 3.68 1.01 -4.34
C ALA A 132 4.00 1.27 -2.86
N VAL A 133 2.96 1.44 -2.04
CA VAL A 133 3.09 1.77 -0.61
C VAL A 133 2.18 0.85 0.20
N ILE A 134 2.68 0.43 1.36
CA ILE A 134 1.93 -0.28 2.38
C ILE A 134 1.97 0.55 3.66
N GLU A 135 0.83 0.61 4.33
CA GLU A 135 0.75 1.10 5.70
C GLU A 135 0.88 -0.08 6.65
N GLU A 136 1.94 -0.09 7.44
CA GLU A 136 2.10 -1.06 8.52
C GLU A 136 1.36 -0.52 9.76
N GLY A 137 0.21 -1.13 10.07
CA GLY A 137 -0.50 -0.89 11.32
C GLY A 137 0.09 -1.75 12.42
N VAL A 138 0.58 -1.15 13.50
CA VAL A 138 0.97 -1.90 14.70
C VAL A 138 -0.30 -2.46 15.36
N PRO A 139 -0.47 -3.80 15.46
CA PRO A 139 -1.62 -4.37 16.15
C PRO A 139 -1.63 -3.94 17.61
N ALA A 140 -2.78 -3.48 18.10
CA ALA A 140 -2.94 -3.03 19.47
C ALA A 140 -3.14 -4.21 20.44
N GLU A 141 -2.15 -5.10 20.58
CA GLU A 141 -2.10 -6.02 21.70
C GLU A 141 -0.72 -6.03 22.33
N HIS A 142 -0.56 -5.22 23.39
CA HIS A 142 0.01 -5.55 24.70
C HIS A 142 0.00 -4.29 25.59
N GLY A 143 -1.18 -3.73 25.89
CA GLY A 143 -1.29 -2.69 26.92
C GLY A 143 -2.49 -1.75 26.85
N GLY A 144 -3.64 -2.18 27.39
CA GLY A 144 -4.64 -1.27 27.94
C GLY A 144 -5.65 -0.71 26.95
N ARG A 145 -6.93 -1.05 27.19
CA ARG A 145 -8.09 -0.29 26.74
C ARG A 145 -7.81 1.21 26.77
N ALA A 146 -7.69 1.84 25.60
CA ALA A 146 -8.01 3.26 25.50
C ALA A 146 -9.53 3.36 25.49
N ALA A 147 -10.12 3.35 26.70
CA ALA A 147 -11.34 4.11 26.91
C ALA A 147 -11.01 5.56 26.58
N LEU A 148 -11.72 6.15 25.61
CA LEU A 148 -12.30 7.50 25.62
C LEU A 148 -13.17 7.70 24.38
#